data_AF-A0A3D4QZU2-F1
#
_entry.id   AF-A0A3D4QZU2-F1
#
_cell.length_a   1.000
_cell.length_b   1.000
_cell.length_c   1.000
_cell.angle_alpha   90.00
_cell.angle_beta   90.00
_cell.angle_gamma   90.00
#
_symmetry.space_group_name_H-M   'P 1'
#
loop_
_entity.id
_entity.type
_entity.pdbx_description
1 polymer ?
#
loop_
_entity_poly.entity_id
_entity_poly.type
_entity_poly.pdbx_seq_one_letter_code
_entity_poly.pdbx_strand_id
1 'polypeptide(L)'
;MKKLQGSQSKLKKDVLEQSLCTGCGACVGLCPYHVIYADRTVQLFDCDLQDGKCYAFCPRTPADYGKIRESLFDAVDMTMEIGAVQGFYLSRAADWRVREKAQHGGTVTALLELAITCGLIRFAVVSSKNGAFEQEGRLIDDKSQLRDYAKSRFTVSPAVAAFHRLTDGAAGKVGMVATPCQA
;
A
#
# COMPACT_ATOMS: atom_id res chain seq x y z
N MET A 1 -29.74 13.71 22.93
CA MET A 1 -28.26 13.78 22.83
C MET A 1 -27.86 13.52 21.39
N LYS A 2 -27.13 14.43 20.72
CA LYS A 2 -26.60 14.17 19.36
C LYS A 2 -25.53 13.08 19.48
N LYS A 3 -25.75 11.93 18.84
CA LYS A 3 -24.77 10.84 18.76
C LYS A 3 -23.53 11.41 18.06
N LEU A 4 -22.39 11.47 18.74
CA LEU A 4 -21.11 11.83 18.13
C LEU A 4 -20.86 10.83 16.99
N GLN A 5 -20.58 11.33 15.78
CA GLN A 5 -20.25 10.47 14.64
C GLN A 5 -18.91 9.78 14.91
N GLY A 6 -18.91 8.45 14.85
CA GLY A 6 -17.69 7.65 14.96
C GLY A 6 -16.78 7.81 13.74
N SER A 7 -15.51 7.43 13.88
CA SER A 7 -14.49 7.55 12.82
C SER A 7 -14.92 6.94 11.48
N GLN A 8 -15.61 5.79 11.50
CA GLN A 8 -16.08 5.15 10.27
C GLN A 8 -17.12 6.03 9.53
N SER A 9 -18.08 6.61 10.25
CA SER A 9 -19.08 7.50 9.65
C SER A 9 -18.44 8.76 9.07
N LYS A 10 -17.41 9.31 9.72
CA LYS A 10 -16.62 10.42 9.18
C LYS A 10 -15.89 9.99 7.91
N LEU A 11 -15.27 8.82 7.88
CA LEU A 11 -14.55 8.31 6.70
C LEU A 11 -15.49 8.16 5.52
N LYS A 12 -16.67 7.58 5.78
CA LYS A 12 -17.72 7.43 4.79
C LYS A 12 -18.11 8.78 4.18
N LYS A 13 -18.44 9.76 5.04
CA LYS A 13 -18.87 11.10 4.62
C LYS A 13 -17.79 11.89 3.89
N ASP A 14 -16.59 11.93 4.46
CA ASP A 14 -15.51 12.84 4.03
C ASP A 14 -14.71 12.28 2.84
N VAL A 15 -14.67 10.96 2.67
CA VAL A 15 -13.82 10.30 1.66
C VAL A 15 -14.63 9.44 0.69
N LEU A 16 -15.43 8.49 1.20
CA LEU A 16 -16.10 7.50 0.33
C LEU A 16 -17.22 8.15 -0.50
N GLU A 17 -18.11 8.91 0.14
CA GLU A 17 -19.23 9.61 -0.51
C GLU A 17 -18.74 10.77 -1.39
N GLN A 18 -17.58 11.34 -1.09
CA GLN A 18 -16.94 12.38 -1.91
C GLN A 18 -16.16 11.79 -3.11
N SER A 19 -16.16 10.47 -3.30
CA SER A 19 -15.40 9.79 -4.36
C SER A 19 -13.89 10.10 -4.34
N LEU A 20 -13.33 10.36 -3.15
CA LEU A 20 -11.90 10.65 -2.96
C LEU A 20 -11.06 9.39 -2.73
N CYS A 21 -11.71 8.24 -2.48
CA CYS A 21 -11.04 6.98 -2.21
C CYS A 21 -10.38 6.40 -3.47
N THR A 22 -9.09 6.07 -3.37
CA THR A 22 -8.32 5.41 -4.44
C THR A 22 -8.16 3.90 -4.25
N GLY A 23 -8.79 3.33 -3.21
CA GLY A 23 -8.78 1.88 -2.97
C GLY A 23 -7.47 1.31 -2.44
N CYS A 24 -6.62 2.10 -1.77
CA CYS A 24 -5.34 1.63 -1.22
C CYS A 24 -5.46 0.48 -0.20
N GLY A 25 -6.65 0.32 0.41
CA GLY A 25 -6.92 -0.72 1.40
C GLY A 25 -6.45 -0.38 2.82
N ALA A 26 -5.98 0.84 3.09
CA ALA A 26 -5.49 1.22 4.42
C ALA A 26 -6.54 1.09 5.54
N CYS A 27 -7.82 1.24 5.23
CA CYS A 27 -8.89 1.04 6.22
C CYS A 27 -9.30 -0.43 6.39
N VAL A 28 -8.93 -1.31 5.46
CA VAL A 28 -9.30 -2.73 5.42
C VAL A 28 -8.33 -3.50 6.30
N GLY A 29 -8.86 -4.39 7.16
CA GLY A 29 -8.10 -5.06 8.21
C GLY A 29 -8.01 -4.25 9.51
N LEU A 30 -8.05 -2.91 9.45
CA LEU A 30 -8.19 -2.05 10.64
C LEU A 30 -9.65 -1.88 11.09
N CYS A 31 -10.59 -1.92 10.14
CA CYS A 31 -12.02 -1.95 10.41
C CYS A 31 -12.61 -3.26 9.86
N PRO A 32 -13.28 -4.08 10.70
CA PRO A 32 -13.84 -5.36 10.26
C PRO A 32 -15.01 -5.20 9.28
N TYR A 33 -15.55 -3.99 9.15
CA TYR A 33 -16.69 -3.69 8.30
C TYR A 33 -16.32 -3.05 6.96
N HIS A 34 -15.03 -2.84 6.68
CA HIS A 34 -14.57 -2.39 5.37
C HIS A 34 -13.98 -3.54 4.58
N VAL A 35 -14.46 -3.70 3.35
CA VAL A 35 -13.97 -4.68 2.38
C VAL A 35 -13.68 -4.00 1.05
N ILE A 36 -12.92 -4.67 0.19
CA ILE A 36 -12.78 -4.27 -1.21
C ILE A 36 -13.73 -5.14 -2.04
N TYR A 37 -14.57 -4.50 -2.83
CA TYR A 37 -15.47 -5.17 -3.75
C TYR A 37 -15.62 -4.33 -5.01
N ALA A 38 -15.48 -4.96 -6.18
CA ALA A 38 -15.57 -4.31 -7.49
C ALA A 38 -14.74 -3.00 -7.57
N ASP A 39 -13.46 -3.08 -7.18
CA ASP A 39 -12.51 -1.95 -7.16
C ASP A 39 -12.94 -0.77 -6.26
N ARG A 40 -13.79 -1.01 -5.27
CA ARG A 40 -14.25 0.01 -4.31
C ARG A 40 -14.10 -0.47 -2.89
N THR A 41 -13.86 0.48 -1.99
CA THR A 41 -14.02 0.23 -0.55
C THR A 41 -15.50 0.30 -0.20
N VAL A 42 -16.03 -0.79 0.37
CA VAL A 42 -17.43 -0.92 0.74
C VAL A 42 -17.54 -1.07 2.26
N GLN A 43 -18.48 -0.32 2.85
CA GLN A 43 -18.87 -0.46 4.25
C GLN A 43 -20.04 -1.44 4.35
N LEU A 44 -19.83 -2.56 5.05
CA LEU A 44 -20.84 -3.59 5.26
C LEU A 44 -21.82 -3.22 6.39
N PHE A 45 -21.28 -2.74 7.51
CA PHE A 45 -22.04 -2.41 8.72
C PHE A 45 -21.52 -1.12 9.34
N ASP A 46 -22.36 -0.49 10.17
CA ASP A 46 -21.96 0.65 10.98
C ASP A 46 -21.08 0.21 12.15
N CYS A 47 -20.03 0.98 12.38
CA CYS A 47 -19.11 0.85 13.50
C CYS A 47 -19.54 1.79 14.63
N ASP A 48 -19.60 1.27 15.85
CA ASP A 48 -19.91 2.02 17.07
C ASP A 48 -18.67 2.59 17.78
N LEU A 49 -17.47 2.22 17.34
CA LEU A 49 -16.21 2.79 17.85
C LEU A 49 -16.10 4.27 17.47
N GLN A 50 -15.98 5.12 18.50
CA GLN A 50 -15.80 6.55 18.32
C GLN A 50 -14.44 6.88 17.70
N ASP A 51 -13.36 6.24 18.18
CA ASP A 51 -11.99 6.40 17.70
C ASP A 51 -11.50 5.17 16.92
N GLY A 52 -12.09 4.96 15.74
CA GLY A 52 -11.68 3.91 14.82
C GLY A 52 -10.45 4.30 13.97
N LYS A 53 -9.50 3.37 13.83
CA LYS A 53 -8.26 3.59 13.07
C LYS A 53 -8.47 3.74 11.55
N CYS A 54 -9.61 3.30 11.02
CA CYS A 54 -9.92 3.45 9.59
C CYS A 54 -9.92 4.90 9.08
N TYR A 55 -10.33 5.87 9.92
CA TYR A 55 -10.23 7.29 9.57
C TYR A 55 -8.80 7.77 9.70
N ALA A 56 -8.16 7.51 10.86
CA ALA A 56 -6.82 8.02 11.17
C ALA A 56 -5.75 7.59 10.16
N PHE A 57 -5.85 6.38 9.59
CA PHE A 57 -4.89 5.84 8.62
C PHE A 57 -5.30 6.06 7.16
N CYS A 58 -6.40 6.77 6.89
CA CYS A 58 -6.76 7.09 5.52
C CYS A 58 -5.84 8.20 4.98
N PRO A 59 -5.15 8.03 3.85
CA PRO A 59 -4.31 9.07 3.25
C PRO A 59 -5.13 10.26 2.70
N ARG A 60 -6.46 10.16 2.69
CA ARG A 60 -7.37 11.20 2.22
C ARG A 60 -8.01 12.01 3.34
N THR A 61 -7.71 11.68 4.60
CA THR A 61 -8.11 12.49 5.76
C THR A 61 -6.97 13.43 6.16
N PRO A 62 -7.24 14.47 6.97
CA PRO A 62 -6.20 15.38 7.44
C PRO A 62 -5.04 14.62 8.13
N ALA A 63 -3.82 14.93 7.72
CA ALA A 63 -2.59 14.43 8.31
C ALA A 63 -1.54 15.56 8.33
N ASP A 64 -0.67 15.53 9.33
CA ASP A 64 0.45 16.47 9.44
C ASP A 64 1.62 15.97 8.57
N TYR A 65 1.53 16.19 7.27
CA TYR A 65 2.56 15.77 6.31
C TYR A 65 3.91 16.44 6.56
N GLY A 66 3.94 17.62 7.21
CA GLY A 66 5.18 18.27 7.62
C GLY A 66 5.93 17.40 8.63
N LYS A 67 5.26 17.03 9.72
CA LYS A 67 5.85 16.13 10.73
C LYS A 67 6.22 14.76 10.19
N ILE A 68 5.37 14.17 9.35
CA ILE A 68 5.68 12.86 8.74
C ILE A 68 6.98 12.96 7.93
N ARG A 69 7.13 14.01 7.11
CA ARG A 69 8.35 14.24 6.32
C ARG A 69 9.57 14.43 7.21
N GLU A 70 9.49 15.31 8.20
CA GLU A 70 10.57 15.58 9.17
C GLU A 70 10.99 14.31 9.93
N SER A 71 10.05 13.39 10.20
CA SER A 71 10.35 12.13 10.89
C SER A 71 11.00 11.07 10.01
N LEU A 72 10.85 11.16 8.68
CA LEU A 72 11.26 10.12 7.73
C LEU A 72 12.48 10.52 6.89
N PHE A 73 12.72 11.82 6.69
CA PHE A 73 13.70 12.30 5.73
C PHE A 73 14.50 13.48 6.26
N ASP A 74 15.76 13.58 5.82
CA ASP A 74 16.61 14.71 6.11
C ASP A 74 16.19 15.93 5.28
N ALA A 75 16.17 17.11 5.91
CA ALA A 75 15.79 18.36 5.25
C ALA A 75 16.69 18.72 4.06
N VAL A 76 17.94 18.25 4.04
CA VAL A 76 18.89 18.49 2.95
C VAL A 76 18.53 17.75 1.66
N ASP A 77 17.80 16.64 1.77
CA ASP A 77 17.40 15.82 0.62
C ASP A 77 16.09 16.33 -0.02
N MET A 78 15.41 17.28 0.63
CA MET A 78 14.09 17.74 0.22
C MET A 78 14.14 18.64 -1.03
N THR A 79 13.41 18.22 -2.05
CA THR A 79 13.09 19.03 -3.24
C THR A 79 11.66 19.53 -3.19
N MET A 80 11.38 20.66 -3.85
CA MET A 80 10.05 21.28 -3.84
C MET A 80 9.04 20.46 -4.66
N GLU A 81 9.51 19.83 -5.73
CA GLU A 81 8.68 19.22 -6.75
C GLU A 81 8.31 17.77 -6.43
N ILE A 82 9.26 16.98 -5.92
CA ILE A 82 9.11 15.53 -5.80
C ILE A 82 9.45 14.96 -4.41
N GLY A 83 9.81 15.81 -3.45
CA GLY A 83 10.12 15.42 -2.08
C GLY A 83 11.59 15.03 -1.85
N ALA A 84 11.85 14.21 -0.83
CA ALA A 84 13.19 13.82 -0.42
C ALA A 84 13.84 12.84 -1.40
N VAL A 85 14.94 13.25 -2.05
CA VAL A 85 15.66 12.42 -3.03
C VAL A 85 17.17 12.66 -2.93
N GLN A 86 17.92 11.59 -2.66
CA GLN A 86 19.39 11.63 -2.59
C GLN A 86 20.07 11.50 -3.95
N GLY A 87 19.36 11.02 -4.98
CA GLY A 87 19.92 10.87 -6.32
C GLY A 87 18.93 10.35 -7.35
N PHE A 88 19.24 10.61 -8.62
CA PHE A 88 18.44 10.20 -9.78
C PHE A 88 19.24 9.29 -10.69
N TYR A 89 18.63 8.16 -11.05
CA TYR A 89 19.30 7.15 -11.87
C TYR A 89 18.35 6.59 -12.92
N LEU A 90 18.82 6.52 -14.16
CA LEU A 90 18.19 5.71 -15.19
C LEU A 90 18.70 4.27 -15.04
N SER A 91 17.81 3.35 -14.71
CA SER A 91 18.17 1.97 -14.40
C SER A 91 17.36 0.97 -15.23
N ARG A 92 17.95 -0.21 -15.41
CA ARG A 92 17.28 -1.40 -15.93
C ARG A 92 17.91 -2.64 -15.28
N ALA A 93 17.11 -3.68 -15.06
CA ALA A 93 17.57 -4.94 -14.50
C ALA A 93 18.65 -5.56 -15.39
N ALA A 94 19.74 -6.02 -14.79
CA ALA A 94 20.83 -6.69 -15.50
C ALA A 94 20.40 -8.10 -15.98
N ASP A 95 19.63 -8.83 -15.18
CA ASP A 95 19.06 -10.13 -15.57
C ASP A 95 17.99 -9.94 -16.65
N TRP A 96 18.22 -10.53 -17.82
CA TRP A 96 17.30 -10.46 -18.95
C TRP A 96 15.96 -11.16 -18.68
N ARG A 97 15.95 -12.17 -17.82
CA ARG A 97 14.74 -12.92 -17.44
C ARG A 97 13.78 -12.08 -16.61
N VAL A 98 14.29 -11.09 -15.87
CA VAL A 98 13.46 -10.09 -15.19
C VAL A 98 12.84 -9.15 -16.22
N ARG A 99 13.64 -8.69 -17.19
CA ARG A 99 13.18 -7.75 -18.22
C ARG A 99 12.08 -8.34 -19.11
N GLU A 100 12.16 -9.61 -19.44
CA GLU A 100 11.16 -10.31 -20.25
C GLU A 100 9.74 -10.24 -19.64
N LYS A 101 9.64 -10.24 -18.31
CA LYS A 101 8.36 -10.16 -17.60
C LYS A 101 7.99 -8.75 -17.12
N ALA A 102 8.89 -7.78 -17.18
CA ALA A 102 8.69 -6.44 -16.63
C ALA A 102 7.81 -5.53 -17.51
N GLN A 103 7.26 -4.46 -16.92
CA GLN A 103 6.58 -3.39 -17.69
C GLN A 103 7.58 -2.49 -18.42
N HIS A 104 8.69 -2.19 -17.74
CA HIS A 104 9.75 -1.26 -18.19
C HIS A 104 11.11 -1.93 -17.96
N GLY A 105 12.07 -1.21 -17.37
CA GLY A 105 13.40 -1.74 -17.07
C GLY A 105 13.46 -2.89 -16.05
N GLY A 106 12.38 -3.20 -15.33
CA GLY A 106 12.37 -4.27 -14.32
C GLY A 106 13.06 -3.92 -13.00
N THR A 107 13.35 -2.65 -12.76
CA THR A 107 14.06 -2.16 -11.57
C THR A 107 13.40 -2.57 -10.27
N VAL A 108 12.08 -2.37 -10.13
CA VAL A 108 11.34 -2.71 -8.90
C VAL A 108 11.46 -4.20 -8.57
N THR A 109 11.23 -5.07 -9.55
CA THR A 109 11.35 -6.53 -9.38
C THR A 109 12.77 -6.93 -9.01
N ALA A 110 13.78 -6.37 -9.68
CA ALA A 110 15.18 -6.67 -9.38
C ALA A 110 15.58 -6.24 -7.95
N LEU A 111 15.11 -5.07 -7.48
CA LEU A 111 15.37 -4.59 -6.13
C LEU A 111 14.71 -5.47 -5.07
N LEU A 112 13.48 -5.94 -5.30
CA LEU A 112 12.82 -6.88 -4.38
C LEU A 112 13.51 -8.24 -4.35
N GLU A 113 13.90 -8.80 -5.50
CA GLU A 113 14.64 -10.07 -5.57
C GLU A 113 15.97 -9.98 -4.83
N LEU A 114 16.68 -8.85 -4.98
CA LEU A 114 17.90 -8.56 -4.24
C LEU A 114 17.64 -8.44 -2.74
N ALA A 115 16.61 -7.69 -2.33
CA ALA A 115 16.27 -7.48 -0.92
C ALA A 115 15.91 -8.78 -0.21
N ILE A 116 15.18 -9.69 -0.86
CA ILE A 116 14.90 -11.04 -0.32
C ILE A 116 16.19 -11.86 -0.27
N THR A 117 16.98 -11.88 -1.36
CA THR A 117 18.23 -12.67 -1.43
C THR A 117 19.24 -12.27 -0.36
N CYS A 118 19.36 -10.97 -0.08
CA CYS A 118 20.25 -10.43 0.93
C CYS A 118 19.66 -10.48 2.36
N GLY A 119 18.43 -10.95 2.53
CA GLY A 119 17.75 -10.98 3.84
C GLY A 119 17.41 -9.61 4.41
N LEU A 120 17.35 -8.56 3.57
CA LEU A 120 16.89 -7.22 3.97
C LEU A 120 15.39 -7.24 4.27
N ILE A 121 14.64 -8.05 3.52
CA ILE A 121 13.22 -8.31 3.75
C ILE A 121 12.98 -9.82 3.74
N ARG A 122 12.05 -10.27 4.56
CA ARG A 122 11.53 -11.65 4.55
C ARG A 122 10.32 -11.77 3.64
N PHE A 123 9.48 -10.76 3.60
CA PHE A 123 8.26 -10.73 2.79
C PHE A 123 8.23 -9.50 1.89
N ALA A 124 7.70 -9.67 0.68
CA ALA A 124 7.34 -8.58 -0.20
C ALA A 124 5.81 -8.52 -0.34
N VAL A 125 5.22 -7.34 -0.12
CA VAL A 125 3.84 -7.03 -0.46
C VAL A 125 3.81 -6.49 -1.89
N VAL A 126 3.13 -7.21 -2.77
CA VAL A 126 2.97 -6.84 -4.17
C VAL A 126 1.50 -6.79 -4.55
N SER A 127 1.18 -6.04 -5.60
CA SER A 127 -0.12 -6.13 -6.24
C SER A 127 -0.34 -7.54 -6.78
N SER A 128 -1.56 -8.06 -6.73
CA SER A 128 -1.96 -9.37 -7.28
C SER A 128 -3.45 -9.36 -7.70
N LYS A 129 -3.89 -10.48 -8.30
CA LYS A 129 -5.30 -10.85 -8.46
C LYS A 129 -5.53 -12.19 -7.78
N ASN A 130 -6.69 -12.36 -7.13
CA ASN A 130 -7.09 -13.65 -6.59
C ASN A 130 -7.68 -14.56 -7.69
N GLY A 131 -8.06 -15.78 -7.34
CA GLY A 131 -8.62 -16.76 -8.29
C GLY A 131 -9.96 -16.34 -8.92
N ALA A 132 -10.66 -15.37 -8.33
CA ALA A 132 -11.88 -14.77 -8.85
C ALA A 132 -11.61 -13.51 -9.70
N PHE A 133 -10.34 -13.25 -10.05
CA PHE A 133 -9.87 -12.05 -10.76
C PHE A 133 -10.04 -10.72 -10.00
N GLU A 134 -10.42 -10.76 -8.72
CA GLU A 134 -10.48 -9.57 -7.87
C GLU A 134 -9.08 -9.11 -7.49
N GLN A 135 -8.91 -7.80 -7.33
CA GLN A 135 -7.61 -7.24 -7.02
C GLN A 135 -7.28 -7.40 -5.54
N GLU A 136 -6.07 -7.87 -5.26
CA GLU A 136 -5.58 -8.04 -3.88
C GLU A 136 -4.13 -7.57 -3.76
N GLY A 137 -3.69 -7.32 -2.53
CA GLY A 137 -2.27 -7.42 -2.22
C GLY A 137 -1.91 -8.87 -1.89
N ARG A 138 -0.73 -9.32 -2.30
CA ARG A 138 -0.19 -10.64 -1.97
C ARG A 138 1.15 -10.51 -1.25
N LEU A 139 1.32 -11.36 -0.24
CA LEU A 139 2.59 -11.55 0.47
C LEU A 139 3.39 -12.63 -0.26
N ILE A 140 4.64 -12.31 -0.60
CA ILE A 140 5.57 -13.20 -1.29
C ILE A 140 6.83 -13.35 -0.42
N ASP A 141 7.21 -14.57 -0.10
CA ASP A 141 8.48 -14.91 0.57
C ASP A 141 9.48 -15.62 -0.36
N ASP A 142 9.02 -16.15 -1.49
CA ASP A 142 9.88 -16.73 -2.53
C ASP A 142 10.16 -15.72 -3.65
N LYS A 143 11.43 -15.32 -3.76
CA LYS A 143 11.90 -14.43 -4.82
C LYS A 143 11.60 -14.93 -6.24
N SER A 144 11.53 -16.24 -6.44
CA SER A 144 11.30 -16.83 -7.77
C SER A 144 9.91 -16.45 -8.32
N GLN A 145 8.95 -16.23 -7.43
CA GLN A 145 7.56 -15.89 -7.75
C GLN A 145 7.35 -14.40 -8.03
N LEU A 146 8.25 -13.52 -7.58
CA LEU A 146 8.07 -12.06 -7.72
C LEU A 146 7.86 -11.63 -9.18
N ARG A 147 8.48 -12.34 -10.12
CA ARG A 147 8.40 -12.05 -11.55
C ARG A 147 6.99 -12.25 -12.12
N ASP A 148 6.18 -13.11 -11.51
CA ASP A 148 4.81 -13.37 -11.94
C ASP A 148 3.84 -12.25 -11.54
N TYR A 149 4.26 -11.41 -10.59
CA TYR A 149 3.54 -10.21 -10.17
C TYR A 149 4.19 -8.93 -10.72
N ALA A 150 5.11 -9.07 -11.67
CA ALA A 150 5.61 -7.94 -12.41
C ALA A 150 4.49 -7.28 -13.23
N LYS A 151 4.80 -6.08 -13.71
CA LYS A 151 3.93 -5.18 -14.49
C LYS A 151 2.95 -4.34 -13.68
N SER A 152 2.48 -3.28 -14.34
CA SER A 152 1.49 -2.38 -13.78
C SER A 152 0.10 -2.97 -13.97
N ARG A 153 -0.71 -2.93 -12.91
CA ARG A 153 -2.15 -3.17 -12.99
C ARG A 153 -2.86 -1.84 -12.85
N PHE A 154 -3.57 -1.42 -13.90
CA PHE A 154 -4.31 -0.16 -13.93
C PHE A 154 -5.72 -0.32 -13.34
N THR A 155 -5.78 -0.96 -12.19
CA THR A 155 -6.98 -1.23 -11.38
C THR A 155 -6.63 -0.96 -9.93
N VAL A 156 -7.65 -0.85 -9.07
CA VAL A 156 -7.41 -0.73 -7.63
C VAL A 156 -6.56 -1.90 -7.14
N SER A 157 -5.61 -1.66 -6.24
CA SER A 157 -4.84 -2.74 -5.63
C SER A 157 -4.73 -2.47 -4.13
N PRO A 158 -5.43 -3.22 -3.27
CA PRO A 158 -5.45 -2.95 -1.84
C PRO A 158 -4.23 -3.57 -1.15
N ALA A 159 -3.04 -3.10 -1.52
CA ALA A 159 -1.77 -3.65 -1.04
C ALA A 159 -1.59 -3.46 0.48
N VAL A 160 -2.05 -2.33 1.04
CA VAL A 160 -1.98 -2.07 2.48
C VAL A 160 -2.86 -3.06 3.27
N ALA A 161 -3.99 -3.49 2.71
CA ALA A 161 -4.84 -4.50 3.34
C ALA A 161 -4.11 -5.85 3.50
N ALA A 162 -3.18 -6.17 2.58
CA ALA A 162 -2.36 -7.38 2.69
C ALA A 162 -1.29 -7.25 3.76
N PHE A 163 -0.72 -6.05 3.92
CA PHE A 163 0.20 -5.76 5.02
C PHE A 163 -0.46 -5.99 6.38
N HIS A 164 -1.71 -5.56 6.58
CA HIS A 164 -2.44 -5.78 7.84
C HIS A 164 -2.74 -7.25 8.17
N ARG A 165 -2.57 -8.19 7.23
CA ARG A 165 -2.72 -9.63 7.51
C ARG A 165 -1.48 -10.23 8.17
N LEU A 166 -0.35 -9.52 8.18
CA LEU A 166 0.83 -9.94 8.92
C LEU A 166 0.56 -9.81 10.42
N THR A 167 0.71 -10.91 11.14
CA THR A 167 0.59 -10.92 12.61
C THR A 167 1.96 -10.63 13.24
N ASP A 168 1.98 -10.04 14.43
CA ASP A 168 3.21 -9.63 15.13
C ASP A 168 4.23 -10.77 15.29
N GLY A 169 3.78 -12.03 15.41
CA GLY A 169 4.66 -13.21 15.50
C GLY A 169 5.26 -13.68 14.17
N ALA A 170 4.72 -13.25 13.04
CA ALA A 170 5.21 -13.54 11.69
C ALA A 170 5.94 -12.33 11.06
N ALA A 171 5.94 -11.18 11.74
CA ALA A 171 6.47 -9.91 11.26
C ALA A 171 8.01 -9.91 11.22
N GLY A 172 8.57 -10.49 10.16
CA GLY A 172 9.92 -10.18 9.72
C GLY A 172 9.98 -8.78 9.09
N LYS A 173 11.15 -8.41 8.55
CA LYS A 173 11.28 -7.19 7.73
C LYS A 173 10.42 -7.33 6.46
N VAL A 174 9.59 -6.33 6.15
CA VAL A 174 8.67 -6.36 5.01
C VAL A 174 9.08 -5.31 3.99
N GLY A 175 9.18 -5.69 2.73
CA GLY A 175 9.23 -4.77 1.60
C GLY A 175 7.86 -4.61 0.97
N MET A 176 7.56 -3.45 0.41
CA MET A 176 6.27 -3.19 -0.23
C MET A 176 6.46 -2.42 -1.53
N VAL A 177 5.70 -2.81 -2.56
CA VAL A 177 5.52 -1.98 -3.76
C VAL A 177 4.24 -1.18 -3.57
N ALA A 178 4.38 0.13 -3.51
CA ALA A 178 3.31 1.03 -3.19
C ALA A 178 3.12 2.10 -4.28
N THR A 179 1.86 2.50 -4.48
CA THR A 179 1.52 3.80 -5.06
C THR A 179 1.48 4.87 -3.96
N PRO A 180 1.47 6.18 -4.30
CA PRO A 180 1.58 7.23 -3.28
C PRO A 180 0.53 7.20 -2.16
N CYS A 181 -0.68 6.71 -2.41
CA CYS A 181 -1.71 6.58 -1.37
C CYS A 181 -1.53 5.36 -0.45
N GLN A 182 -0.59 4.48 -0.75
CA GLN A 182 -0.28 3.28 0.02
C GLN A 182 1.00 3.43 0.84
N ALA A 183 1.81 4.45 0.54
CA ALA A 183 3.11 4.73 1.16
C ALA A 183 2.99 5.70 2.34
#